data_AF-A0A8T3WGJ1-F1
#
_entry.id   AF-A0A8T3WGJ1-F1
#
_cell.length_a   1.000
_cell.length_b   1.000
_cell.length_c   1.000
_cell.angle_alpha   90.00
_cell.angle_beta   90.00
_cell.angle_gamma   90.00
#
_symmetry.space_group_name_H-M   'P 1'
#
loop_
_entity.id
_entity.type
_entity.pdbx_description
1 polymer ?
#
loop_
_entity_poly.entity_id
_entity_poly.type
_entity_poly.pdbx_seq_one_letter_code
_entity_poly.pdbx_strand_id
1 'polypeptide(L)'
;MKKLLLLFGIVLAISLISADSINVEFPLGSEFSAGDPLVFKVNLYDSQNKLLDAEISIEIKDYEKKTFEKTIKSNQLANLDLGDKVSSGQGTITAKYGEVEAINFFEIGRKELAQFELEGDTLKITNIGNTPYSKTVKITIGETTRTNYTCANIGSGGNGQMFTCNVSMYY
;
A
#
# COMPACT_ATOMS: atom_id res chain seq x y z
N MET A 1 59.67 -28.54 -21.16
CA MET A 1 58.62 -27.50 -21.31
C MET A 1 57.19 -28.06 -21.36
N LYS A 2 56.79 -28.98 -20.46
CA LYS A 2 55.43 -29.61 -20.48
C LYS A 2 54.66 -29.57 -19.16
N LYS A 3 55.21 -28.98 -18.10
CA LYS A 3 54.59 -28.97 -16.76
C LYS A 3 53.89 -27.64 -16.39
N LEU A 4 53.92 -26.64 -17.26
CA LEU A 4 53.39 -25.30 -16.95
C LEU A 4 51.98 -25.03 -17.49
N LEU A 5 51.36 -25.96 -18.22
CA LEU A 5 50.04 -25.75 -18.82
C LEU A 5 48.86 -26.22 -17.95
N LEU A 6 49.12 -26.86 -16.81
CA LEU A 6 48.08 -27.46 -15.96
C LEU A 6 47.70 -26.60 -14.74
N LEU A 7 48.28 -25.40 -14.62
CA LEU A 7 47.99 -24.47 -13.52
C LEU A 7 46.92 -23.41 -13.86
N PHE A 8 46.45 -23.36 -15.12
CA PHE A 8 45.46 -22.37 -15.58
C PHE A 8 44.00 -22.88 -15.56
N GLY A 9 43.76 -24.15 -15.19
CA GLY A 9 42.43 -24.76 -15.23
C GLY A 9 41.60 -24.66 -13.95
N ILE A 10 42.15 -24.17 -12.83
CA ILE A 10 41.52 -24.29 -11.50
C ILE A 10 41.04 -22.94 -10.92
N VAL A 11 41.38 -21.79 -11.53
CA VAL A 11 41.17 -20.47 -10.89
C VAL A 11 39.86 -19.76 -11.28
N LEU A 12 38.99 -20.38 -12.09
CA LEU A 12 37.75 -19.76 -12.56
C LEU A 12 36.47 -20.49 -12.11
N ALA A 13 36.52 -21.19 -10.98
CA ALA A 13 35.31 -21.47 -10.20
C ALA A 13 35.01 -20.25 -9.32
N ILE A 14 34.76 -19.09 -9.94
CA ILE A 14 34.07 -18.01 -9.26
C ILE A 14 32.68 -18.58 -9.00
N SER A 15 32.40 -18.96 -7.76
CA SER A 15 31.10 -19.45 -7.32
C SER A 15 30.07 -18.42 -7.75
N LEU A 16 29.30 -18.76 -8.78
CA LEU A 16 28.14 -17.98 -9.18
C LEU A 16 27.16 -18.04 -8.02
N ILE A 17 27.15 -16.99 -7.20
CA ILE A 17 26.16 -16.82 -6.15
C ILE A 17 24.84 -16.57 -6.88
N SER A 18 24.02 -17.60 -7.03
CA SER A 18 22.68 -17.52 -7.60
C SER A 18 21.67 -17.34 -6.48
N ALA A 19 20.79 -16.36 -6.63
CA ALA A 19 19.60 -16.27 -5.80
C ALA A 19 18.70 -17.48 -6.03
N ASP A 20 18.06 -17.97 -4.96
CA ASP A 20 17.19 -19.15 -4.96
C ASP A 20 15.78 -18.80 -4.49
N SER A 21 15.64 -18.00 -3.43
CA SER A 21 14.32 -17.62 -2.89
C SER A 21 14.27 -16.19 -2.38
N ILE A 22 13.05 -15.63 -2.38
CA ILE A 22 12.71 -14.32 -1.82
C ILE A 22 11.64 -14.54 -0.75
N ASN A 23 11.79 -13.90 0.41
CA ASN A 23 10.77 -13.83 1.45
C ASN A 23 10.41 -12.37 1.74
N VAL A 24 9.12 -12.06 1.79
CA VAL A 24 8.61 -10.74 2.16
C VAL A 24 7.95 -10.82 3.53
N GLU A 25 8.41 -10.00 4.47
CA GLU A 25 7.92 -9.97 5.84
C GLU A 25 7.30 -8.60 6.15
N PHE A 26 6.24 -8.60 6.97
CA PHE A 26 5.63 -7.40 7.50
C PHE A 26 5.85 -7.35 9.02
N PRO A 27 6.92 -6.69 9.52
CA PRO A 27 7.29 -6.75 10.93
C PRO A 27 6.24 -6.19 11.90
N LEU A 28 5.36 -5.31 11.40
CA LEU A 28 4.28 -4.69 12.16
C LEU A 28 2.92 -5.38 11.96
N GLY A 29 2.88 -6.50 11.23
CA GLY A 29 1.66 -7.16 10.79
C GLY A 29 1.28 -6.80 9.35
N SER A 30 0.37 -7.57 8.76
CA SER A 30 -0.10 -7.40 7.38
C SER A 30 -1.33 -6.52 7.24
N GLU A 31 -1.79 -5.89 8.32
CA GLU A 31 -2.95 -4.98 8.36
C GLU A 31 -2.47 -3.55 8.61
N PHE A 32 -2.86 -2.61 7.75
CA PHE A 32 -2.39 -1.23 7.76
C PHE A 32 -3.56 -0.24 7.66
N SER A 33 -3.44 0.96 8.24
CA SER A 33 -4.42 2.03 8.02
C SER A 33 -3.99 2.96 6.89
N ALA A 34 -4.96 3.58 6.20
CA ALA A 34 -4.62 4.64 5.25
C ALA A 34 -4.00 5.85 5.95
N GLY A 35 -2.85 6.29 5.40
CA GLY A 35 -1.98 7.31 5.98
C GLY A 35 -0.80 6.73 6.77
N ASP A 36 -0.86 5.48 7.19
CA ASP A 36 0.26 4.82 7.85
C ASP A 36 1.27 4.31 6.81
N PRO A 37 2.58 4.38 7.09
CA PRO A 37 3.59 3.83 6.20
C PRO A 37 3.50 2.30 6.16
N LEU A 38 3.52 1.73 4.95
CA LEU A 38 3.69 0.29 4.74
C LEU A 38 5.14 -0.09 5.07
N VAL A 39 5.36 -0.78 6.18
CA VAL A 39 6.68 -1.24 6.63
C VAL A 39 6.85 -2.72 6.30
N PHE A 40 7.89 -3.04 5.54
CA PHE A 40 8.18 -4.40 5.10
C PHE A 40 9.69 -4.66 5.04
N LYS A 41 10.06 -5.94 5.05
CA LYS A 41 11.42 -6.42 4.86
C LYS A 41 11.42 -7.47 3.76
N VAL A 42 12.39 -7.41 2.86
CA VAL A 42 12.57 -8.46 1.86
C VAL A 42 13.92 -9.12 2.07
N ASN A 43 13.91 -10.43 2.30
CA ASN A 43 15.10 -11.25 2.47
C ASN A 43 15.32 -12.06 1.20
N LEU A 44 16.49 -11.92 0.58
CA LEU A 44 16.93 -12.71 -0.58
C LEU A 44 17.91 -13.78 -0.10
N TYR A 45 17.68 -15.03 -0.50
CA TYR A 45 18.52 -16.17 -0.11
C TYR A 45 19.18 -16.82 -1.32
N ASP A 46 20.39 -17.34 -1.13
CA ASP A 46 21.04 -18.25 -2.07
C ASP A 46 20.58 -19.71 -1.87
N SER A 47 21.09 -20.62 -2.71
CA SER A 47 20.81 -22.05 -2.65
C SER A 47 21.35 -22.74 -1.38
N GLN A 48 22.16 -22.05 -0.57
CA GLN A 48 22.65 -22.49 0.73
C GLN A 48 21.87 -21.86 1.88
N ASN A 49 20.75 -21.19 1.58
CA ASN A 49 19.92 -20.45 2.54
C ASN A 49 20.67 -19.32 3.26
N LYS A 50 21.69 -18.74 2.63
CA LYS A 50 22.40 -17.56 3.13
C LYS A 50 21.80 -16.29 2.54
N LEU A 51 21.76 -15.25 3.37
CA LEU A 51 21.29 -13.94 2.95
C LEU A 51 22.22 -13.30 1.92
N LEU A 52 21.63 -12.77 0.86
CA LEU A 52 22.32 -12.02 -0.19
C LEU A 52 22.10 -10.52 0.00
N ASP A 53 23.19 -9.74 -0.09
CA ASP A 53 23.15 -8.28 -0.15
C ASP A 53 23.06 -7.85 -1.62
N ALA A 54 21.85 -7.52 -2.06
CA ALA A 54 21.55 -7.13 -3.43
C ALA A 54 20.36 -6.16 -3.45
N GLU A 55 20.19 -5.46 -4.57
CA GLU A 55 19.02 -4.62 -4.81
C GLU A 55 17.86 -5.44 -5.38
N ILE A 56 16.67 -5.26 -4.82
CA ILE A 56 15.44 -5.98 -5.18
C ILE A 56 14.44 -4.97 -5.73
N SER A 57 13.83 -5.29 -6.87
CA SER A 57 12.74 -4.51 -7.44
C SER A 57 11.42 -4.89 -6.77
N ILE A 58 10.71 -3.89 -6.27
CA ILE A 58 9.43 -4.04 -5.57
C ILE A 58 8.35 -3.33 -6.39
N GLU A 59 7.25 -4.05 -6.65
CA GLU A 59 6.01 -3.52 -7.17
C GLU A 59 4.91 -3.71 -6.12
N ILE A 60 4.24 -2.64 -5.72
CA ILE A 60 3.12 -2.67 -4.78
C ILE A 60 1.87 -2.21 -5.52
N LYS A 61 0.79 -2.96 -5.40
CA LYS A 61 -0.52 -2.61 -5.95
C LYS A 61 -1.55 -2.55 -4.83
N ASP A 62 -2.32 -1.47 -4.80
CA ASP A 62 -3.49 -1.39 -3.92
C ASP A 62 -4.70 -2.13 -4.51
N TYR A 63 -5.83 -2.09 -3.81
CA TYR A 63 -7.08 -2.72 -4.24
C TYR A 63 -7.59 -2.21 -5.60
N GLU A 64 -7.33 -0.93 -5.92
CA GLU A 64 -7.68 -0.31 -7.21
C GLU A 64 -6.61 -0.54 -8.29
N LYS A 65 -5.59 -1.35 -8.00
CA LYS A 65 -4.45 -1.64 -8.87
C LYS A 65 -3.59 -0.41 -9.18
N LYS A 66 -3.61 0.61 -8.30
CA LYS A 66 -2.63 1.69 -8.36
C LYS A 66 -1.27 1.10 -8.01
N THR A 67 -0.32 1.25 -8.94
CA THR A 67 1.02 0.70 -8.82
C THR A 67 1.98 1.70 -8.18
N PHE A 68 2.81 1.21 -7.28
CA PHE A 68 3.96 1.89 -6.69
C PHE A 68 5.20 1.02 -6.90
N GLU A 69 6.28 1.62 -7.39
CA GLU A 69 7.52 0.90 -7.67
C GLU A 69 8.66 1.45 -6.81
N LYS A 70 9.50 0.57 -6.29
CA LYS A 70 10.68 0.94 -5.49
C LYS A 70 11.77 -0.11 -5.61
N THR A 71 13.03 0.34 -5.64
CA THR A 71 14.18 -0.55 -5.45
C THR A 71 14.65 -0.45 -4.00
N ILE A 72 14.88 -1.59 -3.36
CA ILE A 72 15.34 -1.66 -1.97
C ILE A 72 16.55 -2.59 -1.85
N LYS A 73 17.35 -2.42 -0.79
CA LYS A 73 18.36 -3.41 -0.44
C LYS A 73 17.73 -4.58 0.30
N SER A 74 18.10 -5.79 -0.09
CA SER A 74 17.79 -7.02 0.62
C SER A 74 18.21 -6.93 2.09
N ASN A 75 17.45 -7.59 2.95
CA ASN A 75 17.69 -7.70 4.40
C ASN A 75 17.56 -6.38 5.19
N GLN A 76 17.08 -5.32 4.55
CA GLN A 76 16.83 -4.03 5.19
C GLN A 76 15.33 -3.75 5.29
N LEU A 77 14.95 -3.00 6.33
CA LEU A 77 13.60 -2.49 6.44
C LEU A 77 13.37 -1.40 5.40
N ALA A 78 12.26 -1.52 4.68
CA ALA A 78 11.77 -0.50 3.78
C ALA A 78 10.43 0.04 4.29
N ASN A 79 10.19 1.31 4.00
CA ASN A 79 8.90 1.94 4.18
C ASN A 79 8.40 2.51 2.85
N LEU A 80 7.09 2.54 2.68
CA LEU A 80 6.43 3.24 1.58
C LEU A 80 5.21 3.98 2.12
N ASP A 81 5.13 5.27 1.82
CA ASP A 81 3.93 6.06 2.06
C ASP A 81 2.97 5.88 0.87
N LEU A 82 1.81 5.27 1.15
CA LEU A 82 0.75 5.06 0.16
C LEU A 82 -0.22 6.26 0.08
N GLY A 83 -0.15 7.17 1.06
CA GLY A 83 -1.01 8.32 1.24
C GLY A 83 -2.33 8.02 1.97
N ASP A 84 -2.96 9.08 2.48
CA ASP A 84 -4.23 9.01 3.23
C ASP A 84 -5.44 8.54 2.43
N LYS A 85 -5.35 8.60 1.10
CA LYS A 85 -6.44 8.27 0.16
C LYS A 85 -6.24 6.93 -0.55
N VAL A 86 -5.33 6.08 -0.08
CA VAL A 86 -5.12 4.74 -0.64
C VAL A 86 -6.36 3.88 -0.43
N SER A 87 -6.84 3.21 -1.49
CA SER A 87 -8.10 2.47 -1.44
C SER A 87 -8.03 1.31 -0.45
N SER A 88 -9.06 1.20 0.40
CA SER A 88 -9.19 0.10 1.36
C SER A 88 -9.39 -1.24 0.66
N GLY A 89 -8.83 -2.31 1.21
CA GLY A 89 -8.94 -3.66 0.68
C GLY A 89 -7.60 -4.40 0.66
N GLN A 90 -7.58 -5.56 0.01
CA GLN A 90 -6.35 -6.35 -0.13
C GLN A 90 -5.44 -5.73 -1.18
N GLY A 91 -4.20 -5.43 -0.80
CA GLY A 91 -3.10 -5.06 -1.68
C GLY A 91 -2.12 -6.21 -1.89
N THR A 92 -1.25 -6.06 -2.88
CA THR A 92 -0.20 -7.03 -3.21
C THR A 92 1.17 -6.35 -3.22
N ILE A 93 2.18 -7.06 -2.74
CA ILE A 93 3.58 -6.70 -2.89
C ILE A 93 4.30 -7.80 -3.66
N THR A 94 4.89 -7.45 -4.79
CA THR A 94 5.68 -8.32 -5.64
C THR A 94 7.14 -7.91 -5.52
N ALA A 95 7.98 -8.83 -5.06
CA ALA A 95 9.42 -8.64 -4.95
C ALA A 95 10.14 -9.49 -6.00
N LYS A 96 11.04 -8.88 -6.78
CA LYS A 96 11.70 -9.52 -7.91
C LYS A 96 13.21 -9.29 -7.92
N TYR A 97 13.97 -10.37 -8.15
CA TYR A 97 15.40 -10.35 -8.37
C TYR A 97 15.79 -11.38 -9.44
N GLY A 98 16.21 -10.91 -10.62
CA GLY A 98 16.46 -11.78 -11.77
C GLY A 98 15.21 -12.55 -12.17
N GLU A 99 15.29 -13.88 -12.08
CA GLU A 99 14.19 -14.81 -12.38
C GLU A 99 13.38 -15.23 -11.13
N VAL A 100 13.84 -14.85 -9.93
CA VAL A 100 13.17 -15.17 -8.67
C VAL A 100 12.15 -14.09 -8.33
N GLU A 101 10.95 -14.51 -7.95
CA GLU A 101 9.83 -13.63 -7.61
C GLU A 101 9.08 -14.18 -6.39
N ALA A 102 8.62 -13.27 -5.52
CA ALA A 102 7.71 -13.58 -4.43
C ALA A 102 6.56 -12.56 -4.42
N ILE A 103 5.34 -13.06 -4.17
CA ILE A 103 4.13 -12.24 -4.08
C ILE A 103 3.51 -12.47 -2.71
N ASN A 104 3.35 -11.39 -1.94
CA ASN A 104 2.65 -11.40 -0.66
C ASN A 104 1.47 -10.41 -0.67
N PHE A 105 0.57 -10.60 0.29
CA PHE A 105 -0.65 -9.81 0.43
C PHE A 105 -0.64 -9.03 1.74
N PHE A 106 -1.29 -7.88 1.72
CA PHE A 106 -1.55 -7.07 2.90
C PHE A 106 -2.96 -6.47 2.81
N GLU A 107 -3.50 -5.99 3.93
CA GLU A 107 -4.81 -5.38 4.02
C GLU A 107 -4.71 -3.91 4.40
N ILE A 108 -5.45 -3.08 3.67
CA ILE A 108 -5.64 -1.66 3.98
C ILE A 108 -7.02 -1.49 4.61
N GLY A 109 -7.02 -1.06 5.87
CA GLY A 109 -8.21 -0.79 6.66
C GLY A 109 -9.10 0.30 6.07
N ARG A 110 -10.39 0.20 6.39
CA ARG A 110 -11.40 1.18 6.01
C ARG A 110 -11.36 2.38 6.95
N LYS A 111 -11.21 3.58 6.39
CA LYS A 111 -11.24 4.86 7.10
C LYS A 111 -12.42 5.66 6.57
N GLU A 112 -13.56 5.54 7.24
CA GLU A 112 -14.82 6.19 6.85
C GLU A 112 -15.00 7.50 7.63
N LEU A 113 -14.42 8.57 7.10
CA LEU A 113 -14.38 9.90 7.73
C LEU A 113 -15.07 10.95 6.85
N ALA A 114 -15.79 11.87 7.48
CA ALA A 114 -16.39 13.02 6.81
C ALA A 114 -16.08 14.31 7.56
N GLN A 115 -15.89 15.39 6.80
CA GLN A 115 -15.79 16.75 7.28
C GLN A 115 -17.13 17.46 7.03
N PHE A 116 -17.55 18.29 7.99
CA PHE A 116 -18.80 19.03 7.95
C PHE A 116 -18.48 20.53 8.01
N GLU A 117 -18.98 21.29 7.05
CA GLU A 117 -18.78 22.74 6.92
C GLU A 117 -20.12 23.42 6.70
N LEU A 118 -20.36 24.56 7.35
CA LEU A 118 -21.57 25.37 7.14
C LEU A 118 -21.18 26.64 6.38
N GLU A 119 -21.71 26.79 5.16
CA GLU A 119 -21.49 27.95 4.30
C GLU A 119 -22.85 28.64 4.07
N GLY A 120 -23.14 29.66 4.90
CA GLY A 120 -24.48 30.27 4.95
C GLY A 120 -25.52 29.28 5.46
N ASP A 121 -26.57 29.03 4.66
CA ASP A 121 -27.64 28.06 4.96
C ASP A 121 -27.38 26.66 4.36
N THR A 122 -26.18 26.43 3.83
CA THR A 122 -25.79 25.17 3.19
C THR A 122 -24.85 24.39 4.09
N LEU A 123 -25.26 23.19 4.53
CA LEU A 123 -24.34 22.23 5.13
C LEU A 123 -23.65 21.44 4.02
N LYS A 124 -22.32 21.53 4.00
CA LYS A 124 -21.42 20.82 3.11
C LYS A 124 -20.77 19.66 3.85
N ILE A 125 -20.94 18.46 3.29
CA ILE A 125 -20.38 17.22 3.82
C ILE A 125 -19.35 16.69 2.81
N THR A 126 -18.11 16.54 3.25
CA THR A 126 -16.98 16.10 2.40
C THR A 126 -16.41 14.79 2.93
N ASN A 127 -16.31 13.75 2.09
CA ASN A 127 -15.55 12.54 2.47
C ASN A 127 -14.05 12.86 2.49
N ILE A 128 -13.44 12.67 3.66
CA ILE A 128 -12.00 12.82 3.89
C ILE A 128 -11.33 11.48 4.21
N GLY A 129 -12.10 10.39 4.16
CA GLY A 129 -11.63 9.02 4.31
C GLY A 129 -11.13 8.40 3.01
N ASN A 130 -10.67 7.15 3.11
CA ASN A 130 -10.29 6.33 1.96
C ASN A 130 -11.39 5.35 1.51
N THR A 131 -12.55 5.40 2.16
CA THR A 131 -13.73 4.61 1.84
C THR A 131 -14.93 5.55 1.73
N PRO A 132 -15.93 5.28 0.86
CA PRO A 132 -17.17 6.05 0.83
C PRO A 132 -17.84 6.19 2.20
N TYR A 133 -18.25 7.42 2.53
CA TYR A 133 -19.00 7.70 3.75
C TYR A 133 -20.47 7.31 3.59
N SER A 134 -20.92 6.39 4.43
CA SER A 134 -22.22 5.72 4.40
C SER A 134 -23.05 5.91 5.68
N LYS A 135 -22.46 6.49 6.73
CA LYS A 135 -23.14 6.76 8.01
C LYS A 135 -24.23 7.83 7.88
N THR A 136 -25.31 7.65 8.63
CA THR A 136 -26.42 8.60 8.69
C THR A 136 -25.99 9.93 9.33
N VAL A 137 -26.32 11.04 8.69
CA VAL A 137 -26.15 12.38 9.25
C VAL A 137 -27.44 12.83 9.94
N LYS A 138 -27.31 13.20 11.22
CA LYS A 138 -28.39 13.76 12.05
C LYS A 138 -28.14 15.25 12.22
N ILE A 139 -29.12 16.07 11.84
CA ILE A 139 -29.05 17.53 11.98
C ILE A 139 -30.08 17.97 13.02
N THR A 140 -29.65 18.75 14.01
CA THR A 140 -30.53 19.34 15.03
C THR A 140 -30.42 20.85 14.97
N ILE A 141 -31.56 21.53 14.82
CA ILE A 141 -31.67 22.99 14.76
C ILE A 141 -32.71 23.42 15.79
N GLY A 142 -32.28 24.11 16.85
CA GLY A 142 -33.12 24.37 18.01
C GLY A 142 -33.65 23.06 18.61
N GLU A 143 -34.97 22.91 18.69
CA GLU A 143 -35.64 21.69 19.19
C GLU A 143 -36.00 20.70 18.07
N THR A 144 -35.85 21.09 16.80
CA THR A 144 -36.20 20.24 15.66
C THR A 144 -35.01 19.37 15.25
N THR A 145 -35.22 18.05 15.18
CA THR A 145 -34.23 17.09 14.68
C THR A 145 -34.73 16.51 13.36
N ARG A 146 -33.89 16.56 12.33
CA ARG A 146 -34.10 15.83 11.07
C ARG A 146 -33.03 14.74 10.90
N THR A 147 -33.49 13.55 10.54
CA THR A 147 -32.68 12.37 10.23
C THR A 147 -33.01 11.95 8.79
N ASN A 148 -32.04 11.40 8.06
CA ASN A 148 -32.14 10.90 6.66
C ASN A 148 -31.54 11.79 5.56
N TYR A 149 -30.37 12.38 5.82
CA TYR A 149 -29.52 12.77 4.69
C TYR A 149 -28.62 11.58 4.34
N THR A 150 -29.10 10.72 3.46
CA THR A 150 -28.27 9.70 2.82
C THR A 150 -27.55 10.37 1.66
N CYS A 151 -26.28 10.68 1.88
CA CYS A 151 -25.39 11.08 0.80
C CYS A 151 -24.99 9.82 0.02
N ALA A 152 -25.93 9.26 -0.75
CA ALA A 152 -25.67 8.05 -1.51
C ALA A 152 -24.50 8.27 -2.47
N ASN A 153 -23.44 7.48 -2.33
CA ASN A 153 -22.24 7.46 -3.18
C ASN A 153 -21.37 8.74 -3.18
N ILE A 154 -21.06 9.30 -2.00
CA ILE A 154 -19.87 10.16 -1.84
C ILE A 154 -18.61 9.25 -1.94
N GLY A 155 -18.16 8.92 -3.16
CA GLY A 155 -16.83 8.30 -3.35
C GLY A 155 -16.65 7.09 -4.26
N SER A 156 -17.55 6.76 -5.21
CA SER A 156 -17.31 5.62 -6.12
C SER A 156 -16.43 5.95 -7.35
N GLY A 157 -15.56 6.96 -7.24
CA GLY A 157 -14.61 7.33 -8.28
C GLY A 157 -13.20 7.38 -7.72
N GLY A 158 -12.36 6.43 -8.14
CA GLY A 158 -10.93 6.43 -7.84
C GLY A 158 -10.29 7.81 -8.08
N ASN A 159 -9.28 8.10 -7.28
CA ASN A 159 -8.55 9.36 -7.24
C ASN A 159 -9.37 10.58 -6.76
N GLY A 160 -9.62 10.63 -5.45
CA GLY A 160 -9.66 11.90 -4.71
C GLY A 160 -10.79 12.88 -5.06
N GLN A 161 -11.87 12.43 -5.69
CA GLN A 161 -13.01 13.28 -5.98
C GLN A 161 -13.71 13.70 -4.67
N MET A 162 -13.67 15.00 -4.38
CA MET A 162 -14.50 15.60 -3.34
C MET A 162 -15.94 15.57 -3.81
N PHE A 163 -16.79 14.81 -3.12
CA PHE A 163 -18.23 14.92 -3.31
C PHE A 163 -18.78 15.76 -2.16
N THR A 164 -19.41 16.87 -2.52
CA THR A 164 -20.14 17.74 -1.60
C THR A 164 -21.61 17.37 -1.69
N CYS A 165 -22.20 16.91 -0.58
CA CYS A 165 -23.65 16.93 -0.46
C CYS A 165 -24.06 18.31 0.07
N ASN A 166 -24.88 19.03 -0.70
CA ASN A 166 -25.49 20.27 -0.26
C ASN A 166 -26.86 19.96 0.35
N VAL A 167 -26.98 20.17 1.65
CA VAL A 167 -28.27 20.11 2.33
C VAL A 167 -28.77 21.55 2.52
N SER A 168 -29.76 21.95 1.72
CA SER A 168 -30.46 23.23 1.92
C SER A 168 -31.46 23.10 3.05
N MET A 169 -31.35 23.96 4.05
CA MET A 169 -32.27 24.04 5.17
C MET A 169 -33.37 25.06 4.84
N TYR A 170 -34.52 24.57 4.39
CA TYR A 170 -35.72 25.41 4.24
C TYR A 170 -36.42 25.51 5.60
N TYR A 171 -36.50 26.73 6.13
CA TYR A 171 -37.22 27.09 7.36
C TYR A 171 -38.69 27.35 7.08
#